data_AF-A0A965M7X1-F1
#
_entry.id   AF-A0A965M7X1-F1
#
_cell.length_a   1.000
_cell.length_b   1.000
_cell.length_c   1.000
_cell.angle_alpha   90.00
_cell.angle_beta   90.00
_cell.angle_gamma   90.00
#
_symmetry.space_group_name_H-M   'P 1'
#
loop_
_entity.id
_entity.type
_entity.pdbx_description
1 polymer ?
#
loop_
_entity_poly.entity_id
_entity_poly.type
_entity_poly.pdbx_seq_one_letter_code
_entity_poly.pdbx_strand_id
1 'polypeptide(L)'
;MSHHPTPLPVAEKLRLESLGVLPVLFPTVGILGLLSAFIWGLATNPMQLAFSYLFAFSVGFTICAGALFWTLLHHALDADWSVLMRRILESIASCFPVLLVLFIPIAFLFSKELWHWMTTDLSLDPLLAWKKPFLNEPFFYIRCTFYLLFFSIAGLLYRNLSMRQDLDGDPRITLRLRHTAYGFIPLFVLCLTFAGFDWLMSLDHHWYSTMWGVYLFAGCAQSSMAVLILITNGLVRTGHLKGLFTVEHNHIMGMLLF
;
A
#
# COMPACT_ATOMS: atom_id res chain seq x y z
N MET A 1 3.38 -38.61 29.52
CA MET A 1 4.32 -37.50 29.22
C MET A 1 3.55 -36.21 29.38
N SER A 2 3.78 -35.48 30.49
CA SER A 2 3.13 -34.20 30.70
C SER A 2 3.63 -33.22 29.63
N HIS A 3 2.73 -32.81 28.74
CA HIS A 3 2.98 -31.68 27.85
C HIS A 3 3.09 -30.43 28.72
N HIS A 4 4.27 -30.16 29.25
CA HIS A 4 4.59 -28.82 29.74
C HIS A 4 4.72 -27.95 28.48
N PRO A 5 3.80 -27.01 28.22
CA PRO A 5 3.96 -26.10 27.12
C PRO A 5 5.22 -25.29 27.39
N THR A 6 6.20 -25.38 26.50
CA THR A 6 7.37 -24.50 26.52
C THR A 6 6.85 -23.06 26.50
N PRO A 7 7.22 -22.20 27.47
CA PRO A 7 6.76 -20.83 27.47
C PRO A 7 7.25 -20.15 26.20
N LEU A 8 6.34 -19.46 25.52
CA LEU A 8 6.68 -18.72 24.31
C LEU A 8 7.73 -17.66 24.65
N PRO A 9 8.76 -17.46 23.80
CA PRO A 9 9.69 -16.37 23.98
C PRO A 9 8.92 -15.04 23.95
N VAL A 10 9.33 -14.10 24.79
CA VAL A 10 8.70 -12.78 24.84
C VAL A 10 8.90 -12.10 23.49
N ALA A 11 7.81 -11.68 22.84
CA ALA A 11 7.87 -10.98 21.57
C ALA A 11 8.75 -9.73 21.68
N GLU A 12 9.85 -9.73 20.93
CA GLU A 12 10.77 -8.60 20.88
C GLU A 12 10.12 -7.45 20.09
N LYS A 13 9.83 -6.35 20.79
CA LYS A 13 9.29 -5.14 20.15
C LYS A 13 10.43 -4.20 19.82
N LEU A 14 10.41 -3.66 18.60
CA LEU A 14 11.31 -2.59 18.21
C LEU A 14 11.10 -1.39 19.14
N ARG A 15 12.13 -1.06 19.92
CA ARG A 15 12.09 0.09 20.84
C ARG A 15 12.35 1.35 20.01
N LEU A 16 11.41 2.29 20.01
CA LEU A 16 11.59 3.52 19.22
C LEU A 16 12.82 4.32 19.67
N GLU A 17 13.19 4.21 20.96
CA GLU A 17 14.38 4.82 21.54
C GLU A 17 15.69 4.34 20.88
N SER A 18 15.76 3.08 20.45
CA SER A 18 16.97 2.54 19.79
C SER A 18 17.15 3.02 18.36
N LEU A 19 16.12 3.64 17.77
CA LEU A 19 16.17 4.27 16.45
C LEU A 19 16.58 5.76 16.51
N GLY A 20 16.82 6.29 17.71
CA GLY A 20 17.23 7.67 17.93
C GLY A 20 16.21 8.68 17.40
N VAL A 21 16.66 9.60 16.56
CA VAL A 21 15.83 10.71 16.03
C VAL A 21 14.92 10.32 14.85
N LEU A 22 15.15 9.15 14.23
CA LEU A 22 14.47 8.75 12.99
C LEU A 22 12.93 8.70 13.10
N PRO A 23 12.33 8.14 14.18
CA PRO A 23 10.88 8.06 14.30
C PRO A 23 10.18 9.42 14.40
N VAL A 24 10.92 10.47 14.80
CA VAL A 24 10.40 11.84 14.88
C VAL A 24 10.73 12.61 13.60
N LEU A 25 11.94 12.42 13.05
CA LEU A 25 12.44 13.13 11.89
C LEU A 25 11.57 12.87 10.65
N PHE A 26 11.31 11.60 10.30
CA PHE A 26 10.59 11.29 9.06
C PHE A 26 9.15 11.82 9.03
N PRO A 27 8.32 11.64 10.06
CA PRO A 27 6.99 12.25 10.07
C PRO A 27 7.03 13.76 10.05
N THR A 28 7.98 14.38 10.76
CA THR A 28 8.10 15.84 10.81
C THR A 28 8.47 16.41 9.44
N VAL A 29 9.47 15.85 8.78
CA VAL A 29 9.87 16.26 7.42
C VAL A 29 8.74 16.02 6.43
N GLY A 30 8.01 14.90 6.55
CA GLY A 30 6.85 14.61 5.72
C GLY A 30 5.72 15.63 5.89
N ILE A 31 5.37 15.99 7.13
CA ILE A 31 4.33 16.97 7.43
C ILE A 31 4.75 18.37 6.95
N LEU A 32 5.97 18.80 7.23
CA LEU A 32 6.48 20.10 6.77
C LEU A 32 6.55 20.18 5.25
N GLY A 33 6.97 19.10 4.58
CA GLY A 33 6.96 18.98 3.13
C GLY A 33 5.54 19.09 2.55
N LEU A 34 4.58 18.41 3.16
CA LEU A 34 3.17 18.49 2.75
C LEU A 34 2.61 19.90 2.92
N LEU A 35 2.81 20.52 4.10
CA LEU A 35 2.29 21.85 4.40
C LEU A 35 2.90 22.91 3.47
N SER A 36 4.21 22.86 3.26
CA SER A 36 4.89 23.78 2.34
C SER A 36 4.39 23.61 0.90
N ALA A 37 4.18 22.38 0.43
CA ALA A 37 3.60 22.12 -0.89
C ALA A 37 2.18 22.68 -1.03
N PHE A 38 1.33 22.53 -0.01
CA PHE A 38 -0.02 23.11 -0.02
C PHE A 38 0.00 24.64 -0.04
N ILE A 39 0.79 25.26 0.84
CA ILE A 39 0.87 26.73 0.95
C ILE A 39 1.40 27.32 -0.36
N TRP A 40 2.49 26.78 -0.88
CA TRP A 40 3.11 27.30 -2.10
C TRP A 40 2.28 26.96 -3.35
N GLY A 41 1.80 25.73 -3.45
CA GLY A 41 1.08 25.23 -4.63
C GLY A 41 -0.26 25.93 -4.82
N LEU A 42 -1.03 26.14 -3.75
CA LEU A 42 -2.31 26.86 -3.83
C LEU A 42 -2.11 28.35 -4.18
N ALA A 43 -1.00 28.96 -3.75
CA ALA A 43 -0.70 30.37 -4.04
C ALA A 43 -0.21 30.59 -5.48
N THR A 44 0.48 29.61 -6.08
CA THR A 44 1.15 29.78 -7.38
C THR A 44 0.42 29.11 -8.53
N ASN A 45 0.16 27.80 -8.44
CA ASN A 45 -0.49 27.03 -9.49
C ASN A 45 -1.22 25.80 -8.91
N PRO A 46 -2.54 25.91 -8.68
CA PRO A 46 -3.36 24.82 -8.13
C PRO A 46 -3.36 23.56 -9.01
N MET A 47 -3.29 23.70 -10.33
CA MET A 47 -3.27 22.57 -11.26
C MET A 47 -1.98 21.77 -11.12
N GLN A 48 -0.82 22.45 -11.09
CA GLN A 48 0.47 21.78 -10.87
C GLN A 48 0.51 21.05 -9.52
N LEU A 49 -0.07 21.66 -8.47
CA LEU A 49 -0.19 21.02 -7.16
C LEU A 49 -1.03 19.75 -7.24
N ALA A 50 -2.20 19.79 -7.88
CA ALA A 50 -3.09 18.65 -8.03
C ALA A 50 -2.39 17.43 -8.66
N PHE A 51 -1.73 17.60 -9.81
CA PHE A 51 -1.02 16.52 -10.49
C PHE A 51 0.18 15.99 -9.69
N SER A 52 0.96 16.90 -9.08
CA SER A 52 2.10 16.51 -8.25
C SER A 52 1.66 15.74 -7.00
N TYR A 53 0.53 16.14 -6.42
CA TYR A 53 -0.07 15.48 -5.26
C TYR A 53 -0.58 14.08 -5.61
N LEU A 54 -1.29 13.94 -6.74
CA LEU A 54 -1.76 12.64 -7.23
C LEU A 54 -0.59 11.69 -7.52
N PHE A 55 0.50 12.20 -8.11
CA PHE A 55 1.73 11.42 -8.31
C PHE A 55 2.32 10.93 -6.98
N ALA A 56 2.51 11.82 -6.01
CA ALA A 56 3.04 11.45 -4.70
C ALA A 56 2.15 10.44 -3.96
N PHE A 57 0.84 10.64 -4.01
CA PHE A 57 -0.15 9.68 -3.50
C PHE A 57 -0.02 8.31 -4.17
N SER A 58 0.11 8.28 -5.50
CA SER A 58 0.24 7.04 -6.28
C SER A 58 1.52 6.27 -5.94
N VAL A 59 2.64 6.97 -5.71
CA VAL A 59 3.88 6.35 -5.23
C VAL A 59 3.69 5.73 -3.84
N GLY A 60 3.10 6.47 -2.88
CA GLY A 60 2.81 5.93 -1.55
C GLY A 60 1.85 4.73 -1.60
N PHE A 61 0.82 4.82 -2.44
CA PHE A 61 -0.16 3.77 -2.67
C PHE A 61 0.47 2.50 -3.25
N THR A 62 1.29 2.62 -4.30
CA THR A 62 1.93 1.45 -4.94
C THR A 62 2.86 0.70 -3.99
N ILE A 63 3.60 1.41 -3.12
CA ILE A 63 4.43 0.80 -2.08
C ILE A 63 3.57 0.04 -1.05
N CYS A 64 2.48 0.65 -0.56
CA CYS A 64 1.59 0.00 0.42
C CYS A 64 0.84 -1.19 -0.19
N ALA A 65 0.36 -1.05 -1.42
CA ALA A 65 -0.33 -2.11 -2.16
C ALA A 65 0.60 -3.28 -2.44
N GLY A 66 1.83 -3.01 -2.86
CA GLY A 66 2.84 -4.04 -3.04
C GLY A 66 3.18 -4.78 -1.75
N ALA A 67 3.31 -4.05 -0.63
CA ALA A 67 3.56 -4.67 0.67
C ALA A 67 2.41 -5.59 1.11
N LEU A 68 1.17 -5.18 0.87
CA LEU A 68 0.00 -6.03 1.10
C LEU A 68 0.00 -7.24 0.17
N PHE A 69 0.32 -7.07 -1.12
CA PHE A 69 0.43 -8.17 -2.08
C PHE A 69 1.42 -9.24 -1.59
N TRP A 70 2.64 -8.85 -1.24
CA TRP A 70 3.64 -9.79 -0.72
C TRP A 70 3.17 -10.47 0.57
N THR A 71 2.51 -9.73 1.46
CA THR A 71 1.91 -10.30 2.68
C THR A 71 0.89 -11.39 2.35
N LEU A 72 -0.07 -11.10 1.46
CA LEU A 72 -1.09 -12.05 1.03
C LEU A 72 -0.47 -13.27 0.34
N LEU A 73 0.48 -13.04 -0.58
CA LEU A 73 1.15 -14.10 -1.33
C LEU A 73 1.92 -15.03 -0.39
N HIS A 74 2.70 -14.49 0.55
CA HIS A 74 3.48 -15.28 1.49
C HIS A 74 2.60 -16.13 2.42
N HIS A 75 1.44 -15.61 2.83
CA HIS A 75 0.46 -16.41 3.59
C HIS A 75 -0.22 -17.48 2.74
N ALA A 76 -0.52 -17.19 1.47
CA ALA A 76 -1.17 -18.14 0.58
C ALA A 76 -0.24 -19.33 0.22
N LEU A 77 1.04 -19.04 0.00
CA LEU A 77 2.07 -20.01 -0.41
C LEU A 77 2.79 -20.67 0.76
N ASP A 78 2.55 -20.23 2.00
CA ASP A 78 3.24 -20.74 3.19
C ASP A 78 4.78 -20.59 3.09
N ALA A 79 5.21 -19.38 2.72
CA ALA A 79 6.62 -19.12 2.44
C ALA A 79 7.43 -18.95 3.74
N ASP A 80 8.27 -19.93 4.06
CA ASP A 80 9.09 -19.94 5.29
C ASP A 80 10.21 -18.89 5.29
N TRP A 81 10.85 -18.64 4.14
CA TRP A 81 11.91 -17.63 4.02
C TRP A 81 11.41 -16.22 4.35
N SER A 82 10.11 -15.96 4.17
CA SER A 82 9.51 -14.63 4.31
C SER A 82 9.20 -14.26 5.76
N VAL A 83 9.34 -15.19 6.72
CA VAL A 83 8.89 -15.01 8.11
C VAL A 83 9.50 -13.77 8.76
N LEU A 84 10.79 -13.53 8.56
CA LEU A 84 11.49 -12.36 9.14
C LEU A 84 11.02 -11.03 8.52
N MET A 85 10.62 -11.03 7.25
CA MET A 85 10.26 -9.85 6.47
C MET A 85 8.76 -9.54 6.56
N ARG A 86 7.95 -10.55 6.91
CA ARG A 86 6.50 -10.47 6.97
C ARG A 86 6.02 -9.34 7.87
N ARG A 87 6.62 -9.18 9.05
CA ARG A 87 6.28 -8.10 10.00
C ARG A 87 6.52 -6.70 9.43
N ILE A 88 7.58 -6.54 8.63
CA ILE A 88 7.91 -5.27 7.97
C ILE A 88 6.88 -4.97 6.88
N LEU A 89 6.55 -5.96 6.05
CA LEU A 89 5.53 -5.84 4.99
C LEU A 89 4.15 -5.53 5.57
N GLU A 90 3.72 -6.23 6.61
CA GLU A 90 2.47 -5.96 7.33
C GLU A 90 2.43 -4.54 7.92
N SER A 91 3.58 -4.05 8.42
CA SER A 91 3.69 -2.70 8.96
C SER A 91 3.53 -1.65 7.86
N ILE A 92 4.17 -1.84 6.70
CA ILE A 92 4.01 -0.96 5.54
C ILE A 92 2.56 -1.00 5.02
N ALA A 93 1.98 -2.20 4.87
CA ALA A 93 0.59 -2.36 4.44
C ALA A 93 -0.39 -1.71 5.41
N SER A 94 -0.09 -1.69 6.71
CA SER A 94 -0.95 -1.05 7.72
C SER A 94 -0.97 0.49 7.65
N CYS A 95 -0.20 1.11 6.76
CA CYS A 95 -0.24 2.55 6.48
C CYS A 95 -1.40 2.97 5.57
N PHE A 96 -2.17 2.02 5.00
CA PHE A 96 -3.33 2.34 4.15
C PHE A 96 -4.37 3.31 4.75
N PRO A 97 -4.70 3.27 6.06
CA PRO A 97 -5.58 4.26 6.66
C PRO A 97 -5.05 5.71 6.54
N VAL A 98 -3.72 5.90 6.53
CA VAL A 98 -3.11 7.20 6.28
C VAL A 98 -3.35 7.63 4.84
N LEU A 99 -3.19 6.71 3.88
CA LEU A 99 -3.52 6.98 2.48
C LEU A 99 -5.00 7.31 2.27
N LEU A 100 -5.90 6.67 3.02
CA LEU A 100 -7.33 7.02 2.97
C LEU A 100 -7.56 8.50 3.34
N VAL A 101 -6.88 8.98 4.39
CA VAL A 101 -6.95 10.41 4.78
C VAL A 101 -6.29 11.31 3.74
N LEU A 102 -5.13 10.91 3.21
CA LEU A 102 -4.42 11.65 2.16
C LEU A 102 -5.17 11.64 0.81
N PHE A 103 -6.16 10.79 0.61
CA PHE A 103 -7.00 10.84 -0.59
C PHE A 103 -8.07 11.93 -0.53
N ILE A 104 -8.38 12.48 0.65
CA ILE A 104 -9.43 13.49 0.84
C ILE A 104 -9.20 14.74 -0.04
N PRO A 105 -7.99 15.35 -0.09
CA PRO A 105 -7.75 16.47 -0.99
C PRO A 105 -7.92 16.12 -2.47
N ILE A 106 -7.53 14.91 -2.89
CA ILE A 106 -7.72 14.44 -4.27
C ILE A 106 -9.21 14.40 -4.61
N ALA A 107 -10.02 13.81 -3.73
CA ALA A 107 -11.44 13.63 -3.96
C ALA A 107 -12.22 14.96 -3.99
N PHE A 108 -11.91 15.89 -3.09
CA PHE A 108 -12.77 17.07 -2.87
C PHE A 108 -12.17 18.40 -3.33
N LEU A 109 -10.84 18.54 -3.37
CA LEU A 109 -10.20 19.80 -3.78
C LEU A 109 -9.72 19.73 -5.23
N PHE A 110 -9.18 18.60 -5.67
CA PHE A 110 -8.45 18.51 -6.94
C PHE A 110 -9.19 17.75 -8.04
N SER A 111 -10.31 17.08 -7.73
CA SER A 111 -10.96 16.14 -8.64
C SER A 111 -11.30 16.73 -10.02
N LYS A 112 -11.91 17.91 -10.05
CA LYS A 112 -12.30 18.59 -11.31
C LYS A 112 -11.12 19.12 -12.14
N GLU A 113 -9.99 19.39 -11.49
CA GLU A 113 -8.74 19.81 -12.14
C GLU A 113 -7.98 18.61 -12.71
N LEU A 114 -8.03 17.47 -12.02
CA LEU A 114 -7.36 16.23 -12.41
C LEU A 114 -8.07 15.53 -13.57
N TRP A 115 -9.40 15.44 -13.50
CA TRP A 115 -10.19 14.63 -14.41
C TRP A 115 -11.04 15.50 -15.32
N HIS A 116 -10.56 15.71 -16.55
CA HIS A 116 -11.27 16.51 -17.56
C HIS A 116 -12.67 15.98 -17.87
N TRP A 117 -12.89 14.66 -17.75
CA TRP A 117 -14.21 14.06 -17.95
C TRP A 117 -15.26 14.51 -16.92
N MET A 118 -14.88 15.09 -15.78
CA MET A 118 -15.82 15.64 -14.78
C MET A 118 -16.37 17.01 -15.17
N THR A 119 -15.70 17.73 -16.06
CA THR A 119 -16.09 19.11 -16.47
C THR A 119 -16.52 19.20 -17.93
N THR A 120 -16.15 18.20 -18.74
CA THR A 120 -16.47 18.16 -20.17
C THR A 120 -17.96 17.92 -20.41
N ASP A 121 -18.56 18.67 -21.33
CA ASP A 121 -19.93 18.43 -21.76
C ASP A 121 -20.02 17.13 -22.58
N LEU A 122 -20.92 16.24 -22.15
CA LEU A 122 -21.21 14.96 -22.80
C LEU A 122 -21.70 15.13 -24.24
N SER A 123 -22.28 16.28 -24.59
CA SER A 123 -22.74 16.54 -25.96
C SER A 123 -21.60 16.70 -26.96
N LEU A 124 -20.42 17.12 -26.49
CA LEU A 124 -19.24 17.39 -27.30
C LEU A 124 -18.36 16.14 -27.49
N ASP A 125 -18.51 15.14 -26.61
CA ASP A 125 -17.69 13.93 -26.61
C ASP A 125 -18.56 12.65 -26.56
N PRO A 126 -18.88 12.06 -27.72
CA PRO A 126 -19.62 10.80 -27.80
C PRO A 126 -18.92 9.63 -27.10
N LEU A 127 -17.59 9.61 -27.04
CA LEU A 127 -16.83 8.54 -26.39
C LEU A 127 -17.02 8.61 -24.87
N LEU A 128 -16.97 9.81 -24.29
CA LEU A 128 -17.28 10.02 -22.89
C LEU A 128 -18.74 9.65 -22.56
N ALA A 129 -19.69 9.98 -23.45
CA ALA A 129 -21.09 9.59 -23.28
C ALA A 129 -21.27 8.06 -23.18
N TRP A 130 -20.52 7.30 -23.98
CA TRP A 130 -20.49 5.83 -23.88
C TRP A 130 -19.85 5.33 -22.58
N LYS A 131 -18.86 6.03 -22.03
CA LYS A 131 -18.16 5.65 -20.78
C LYS A 131 -18.88 6.12 -19.52
N LYS A 132 -19.92 6.95 -19.62
CA LYS A 132 -20.71 7.51 -18.50
C LYS A 132 -21.16 6.47 -17.44
N PRO A 133 -21.57 5.23 -17.79
CA PRO A 133 -21.93 4.24 -16.76
C PRO A 133 -20.78 3.94 -15.79
N PHE A 134 -19.52 4.06 -16.23
CA PHE A 134 -18.33 3.89 -15.40
C PHE A 134 -17.76 5.23 -14.92
N LEU A 135 -17.55 6.18 -15.82
CA LEU A 135 -17.03 7.53 -15.56
C LEU A 135 -18.18 8.49 -15.22
N ASN A 136 -18.66 8.39 -13.98
CA ASN A 136 -19.56 9.37 -13.38
C ASN A 136 -19.11 9.65 -11.95
N GLU A 137 -19.30 10.89 -11.49
CA GLU A 137 -18.85 11.35 -10.18
C GLU A 137 -19.32 10.45 -9.01
N PRO A 138 -20.63 10.17 -8.83
CA PRO A 138 -21.06 9.41 -7.66
C PRO A 138 -20.50 7.98 -7.66
N PHE A 139 -20.48 7.31 -8.80
CA PHE A 139 -19.95 5.94 -8.88
C PHE A 139 -18.42 5.92 -8.71
N PHE A 140 -17.71 6.94 -9.22
CA PHE A 140 -16.28 7.12 -8.98
C PHE A 140 -15.96 7.23 -7.49
N TYR A 141 -16.68 8.07 -6.73
CA TYR A 141 -16.43 8.21 -5.29
C TYR A 141 -16.74 6.93 -4.51
N ILE A 142 -17.86 6.25 -4.83
CA ILE A 142 -18.21 4.95 -4.21
C ILE A 142 -17.09 3.94 -4.42
N ARG A 143 -16.57 3.84 -5.66
CA ARG A 143 -15.47 2.96 -6.04
C ARG A 143 -14.18 3.29 -5.29
N CYS A 144 -13.78 4.56 -5.29
CA CYS A 144 -12.58 5.01 -4.58
C CYS A 144 -12.65 4.67 -3.08
N THR A 145 -13.78 4.95 -2.44
CA THR A 145 -14.01 4.62 -1.03
C THR A 145 -13.96 3.11 -0.80
N PHE A 146 -14.58 2.30 -1.67
CA PHE A 146 -14.55 0.85 -1.57
C PHE A 146 -13.12 0.30 -1.64
N TYR A 147 -12.31 0.73 -2.61
CA TYR A 147 -10.92 0.27 -2.74
C TYR A 147 -10.11 0.63 -1.50
N LEU A 148 -10.13 1.91 -1.08
CA LEU A 148 -9.34 2.38 0.05
C LEU A 148 -9.74 1.74 1.37
N LEU A 149 -11.04 1.47 1.57
CA LEU A 149 -11.52 0.73 2.72
C LEU A 149 -11.06 -0.72 2.68
N PHE A 150 -11.18 -1.39 1.53
CA PHE A 150 -10.68 -2.76 1.37
C PHE A 150 -9.19 -2.86 1.73
N PHE A 151 -8.35 -1.99 1.14
CA PHE A 151 -6.91 -1.98 1.42
C PHE A 151 -6.59 -1.68 2.88
N SER A 152 -7.30 -0.71 3.49
CA SER A 152 -7.14 -0.34 4.90
C SER A 152 -7.52 -1.49 5.83
N ILE A 153 -8.68 -2.12 5.59
CA ILE A 153 -9.16 -3.25 6.38
C ILE A 153 -8.21 -4.44 6.23
N ALA A 154 -7.82 -4.79 5.01
CA ALA A 154 -6.91 -5.91 4.76
C ALA A 154 -5.55 -5.70 5.44
N GLY A 155 -4.93 -4.52 5.25
CA GLY A 155 -3.64 -4.19 5.87
C GLY A 155 -3.68 -4.23 7.40
N LEU A 156 -4.71 -3.65 8.02
CA LEU A 156 -4.88 -3.69 9.47
C LEU A 156 -5.22 -5.08 9.99
N LEU A 157 -6.07 -5.83 9.29
CA LEU A 157 -6.50 -7.18 9.69
C LEU A 157 -5.31 -8.13 9.73
N TYR A 158 -4.48 -8.15 8.68
CA TYR A 158 -3.30 -9.02 8.62
C TYR A 158 -2.30 -8.68 9.72
N ARG A 159 -1.97 -7.39 9.88
CA ARG A 159 -1.08 -6.93 10.96
C ARG A 159 -1.63 -7.30 12.34
N ASN A 160 -2.91 -7.01 12.63
CA ASN A 160 -3.47 -7.20 13.96
C ASN A 160 -3.59 -8.68 14.33
N LEU A 161 -4.01 -9.54 13.40
CA LEU A 161 -4.07 -10.98 13.66
C LEU A 161 -2.67 -11.57 13.81
N SER A 162 -1.73 -11.16 12.96
CA SER A 162 -0.34 -11.60 13.03
C SER A 162 0.34 -11.17 14.34
N MET A 163 0.02 -10.00 14.89
CA MET A 163 0.49 -9.57 16.22
C MET A 163 -0.17 -10.34 17.37
N ARG A 164 -1.44 -10.76 17.22
CA ARG A 164 -2.12 -11.60 18.22
C ARG A 164 -1.53 -13.01 18.28
N GLN A 165 -1.09 -13.53 17.13
CA GLN A 165 -0.41 -14.82 17.06
C GLN A 165 0.86 -14.85 17.92
N ASP A 166 1.61 -13.75 18.00
CA ASP A 166 2.80 -13.66 18.86
C ASP A 166 2.48 -13.73 20.37
N LEU A 167 1.27 -13.32 20.76
CA LEU A 167 0.83 -13.33 22.16
C LEU A 167 0.28 -14.68 22.59
N ASP A 168 -0.62 -15.24 21.77
CA ASP A 168 -1.38 -16.44 22.13
C ASP A 168 -0.71 -17.73 21.64
N GLY A 169 0.17 -17.65 20.63
CA GLY A 169 0.81 -18.80 19.99
C GLY A 169 -0.15 -19.73 19.22
N ASP A 170 -1.40 -19.31 19.00
CA ASP A 170 -2.44 -20.16 18.41
C ASP A 170 -2.20 -20.39 16.90
N PRO A 171 -1.92 -21.64 16.46
CA PRO A 171 -1.72 -21.95 15.04
C PRO A 171 -2.96 -21.73 14.18
N ARG A 172 -4.16 -21.66 14.77
CA ARG A 172 -5.41 -21.38 14.05
C ARG A 172 -5.41 -19.99 13.40
N ILE A 173 -4.65 -19.04 13.95
CA ILE A 173 -4.53 -17.70 13.38
C ILE A 173 -3.79 -17.76 12.04
N THR A 174 -2.70 -18.53 11.95
CA THR A 174 -1.96 -18.74 10.70
C THR A 174 -2.85 -19.37 9.64
N LEU A 175 -3.61 -20.41 10.00
CA LEU A 175 -4.54 -21.07 9.08
C LEU A 175 -5.65 -20.12 8.61
N ARG A 176 -6.17 -19.27 9.50
CA ARG A 176 -7.16 -18.25 9.14
C ARG A 176 -6.58 -17.24 8.15
N LEU A 177 -5.39 -16.70 8.40
CA LEU A 177 -4.71 -15.74 7.53
C LEU A 177 -4.40 -16.33 6.15
N ARG A 178 -4.01 -17.61 6.09
CA ARG A 178 -3.83 -18.37 4.83
C ARG A 178 -5.14 -18.50 4.07
N HIS A 179 -6.22 -18.93 4.73
CA HIS A 179 -7.51 -19.12 4.08
C HIS A 179 -8.12 -17.80 3.58
N THR A 180 -7.99 -16.71 4.34
CA THR A 180 -8.44 -15.39 3.89
C THR A 180 -7.61 -14.88 2.71
N ALA A 181 -6.34 -15.27 2.60
CA ALA A 181 -5.46 -14.81 1.52
C ALA A 181 -5.97 -15.28 0.15
N TYR A 182 -6.50 -16.52 0.07
CA TYR A 182 -7.06 -17.08 -1.17
C TYR A 182 -8.21 -16.23 -1.73
N GLY A 183 -9.08 -15.70 -0.87
CA GLY A 183 -10.16 -14.79 -1.29
C GLY A 183 -9.69 -13.35 -1.52
N PHE A 184 -8.72 -12.89 -0.72
CA PHE A 184 -8.26 -11.50 -0.78
C PHE A 184 -7.35 -11.22 -1.98
N ILE A 185 -6.62 -12.20 -2.51
CA ILE A 185 -5.76 -12.00 -3.69
C ILE A 185 -6.56 -11.61 -4.95
N PRO A 186 -7.61 -12.34 -5.37
CA PRO A 186 -8.42 -11.93 -6.51
C PRO A 186 -9.07 -10.55 -6.31
N LEU A 187 -9.60 -10.30 -5.10
CA LEU A 187 -10.20 -9.00 -4.77
C LEU A 187 -9.16 -7.87 -4.81
N PHE A 188 -7.95 -8.13 -4.32
CA PHE A 188 -6.81 -7.22 -4.39
C PHE A 188 -6.48 -6.84 -5.83
N VAL A 189 -6.36 -7.83 -6.72
CA VAL A 189 -6.03 -7.60 -8.14
C VAL A 189 -7.11 -6.77 -8.83
N LEU A 190 -8.39 -7.07 -8.56
CA LEU A 190 -9.52 -6.30 -9.09
C LEU A 190 -9.53 -4.87 -8.57
N CYS A 191 -9.45 -4.68 -7.26
CA CYS A 191 -9.40 -3.35 -6.63
C CYS A 191 -8.22 -2.52 -7.15
N LEU A 192 -7.03 -3.12 -7.26
CA LEU A 192 -5.84 -2.44 -7.76
C LEU A 192 -6.01 -2.02 -9.24
N THR A 193 -6.57 -2.91 -10.06
CA THR A 193 -6.81 -2.66 -11.48
C THR A 193 -7.79 -1.51 -11.68
N PHE A 194 -8.95 -1.56 -11.00
CA PHE A 194 -9.95 -0.51 -11.12
C PHE A 194 -9.49 0.80 -10.47
N ALA A 195 -8.73 0.78 -9.38
CA ALA A 195 -8.09 1.97 -8.83
C ALA A 195 -7.10 2.60 -9.83
N GLY A 196 -6.32 1.79 -10.53
CA GLY A 196 -5.43 2.26 -11.61
C GLY A 196 -6.19 2.85 -12.79
N PHE A 197 -7.35 2.28 -13.13
CA PHE A 197 -8.24 2.84 -14.15
C PHE A 197 -8.85 4.18 -13.72
N ASP A 198 -9.35 4.24 -12.48
CA ASP A 198 -10.01 5.42 -11.93
C ASP A 198 -9.02 6.57 -11.72
N TRP A 199 -7.85 6.33 -11.11
CA TRP A 199 -6.97 7.42 -10.69
C TRP A 199 -5.97 7.87 -11.74
N LEU A 200 -5.48 6.94 -12.57
CA LEU A 200 -4.38 7.23 -13.50
C LEU A 200 -4.82 7.16 -14.95
N MET A 201 -5.48 6.07 -15.36
CA MET A 201 -5.91 5.92 -16.76
C MET A 201 -6.96 6.97 -17.14
N SER A 202 -7.90 7.27 -16.23
CA SER A 202 -8.99 8.21 -16.52
C SER A 202 -8.54 9.68 -16.57
N LEU A 203 -7.28 10.00 -16.25
CA LEU A 203 -6.72 11.33 -16.50
C LEU A 203 -6.83 11.70 -17.99
N ASP A 204 -6.65 10.71 -18.87
CA ASP A 204 -7.02 10.80 -20.28
C ASP A 204 -8.12 9.77 -20.58
N HIS A 205 -9.37 10.22 -20.53
CA HIS A 205 -10.53 9.36 -20.79
C HIS A 205 -10.67 8.92 -22.25
N HIS A 206 -9.88 9.44 -23.20
CA HIS A 206 -9.86 8.94 -24.57
C HIS A 206 -9.00 7.68 -24.69
N TRP A 207 -7.96 7.58 -23.87
CA TRP A 207 -7.06 6.43 -23.85
C TRP A 207 -7.65 5.24 -23.08
N TYR A 208 -7.24 4.03 -23.48
CA TYR A 208 -7.60 2.78 -22.78
C TYR A 208 -6.52 1.72 -22.98
N SER A 209 -6.25 0.94 -21.94
CA SER A 209 -5.33 -0.19 -22.00
C SER A 209 -5.71 -1.24 -20.97
N THR A 210 -5.97 -2.47 -21.44
CA THR A 210 -6.23 -3.62 -20.56
C THR A 210 -5.00 -3.98 -19.74
N MET A 211 -3.79 -3.72 -20.26
CA MET A 211 -2.53 -4.03 -19.60
C MET A 211 -2.11 -3.01 -18.54
N TRP A 212 -2.84 -1.88 -18.44
CA TRP A 212 -2.55 -0.86 -17.45
C TRP A 212 -2.65 -1.36 -16.00
N GLY A 213 -3.64 -2.20 -15.69
CA GLY A 213 -3.77 -2.77 -14.34
C GLY A 213 -2.60 -3.66 -13.95
N VAL A 214 -2.12 -4.48 -14.88
CA VAL A 214 -0.97 -5.38 -14.64
C VAL A 214 0.34 -4.60 -14.59
N TYR A 215 0.48 -3.56 -15.40
CA TYR A 215 1.61 -2.62 -15.31
C TYR A 215 1.69 -2.01 -13.90
N LEU A 216 0.57 -1.51 -13.38
CA LEU A 216 0.52 -0.97 -12.03
C LEU A 216 0.81 -2.03 -10.97
N PHE A 217 0.28 -3.25 -11.13
CA PHE A 217 0.54 -4.38 -10.24
C PHE A 217 2.02 -4.74 -10.16
N ALA A 218 2.69 -4.89 -11.30
CA ALA A 218 4.12 -5.16 -11.36
C ALA A 218 4.92 -4.04 -10.68
N GLY A 219 4.56 -2.77 -10.93
CA GLY A 219 5.16 -1.62 -10.26
C GLY A 219 4.97 -1.62 -8.74
N CYS A 220 3.82 -2.08 -8.23
CA CYS A 220 3.58 -2.25 -6.79
C CYS A 220 4.50 -3.33 -6.20
N ALA A 221 4.54 -4.52 -6.82
CA ALA A 221 5.38 -5.62 -6.35
C ALA A 221 6.86 -5.23 -6.32
N GLN A 222 7.35 -4.59 -7.38
CA GLN A 222 8.74 -4.14 -7.49
C GLN A 222 9.08 -3.02 -6.50
N SER A 223 8.27 -1.96 -6.42
CA SER A 223 8.55 -0.81 -5.54
C SER A 223 8.54 -1.19 -4.06
N SER A 224 7.58 -2.02 -3.64
CA SER A 224 7.52 -2.52 -2.27
C SER A 224 8.68 -3.46 -1.91
N MET A 225 9.14 -4.30 -2.84
CA MET A 225 10.32 -5.15 -2.63
C MET A 225 11.59 -4.30 -2.47
N ALA A 226 11.76 -3.25 -3.28
CA ALA A 226 12.87 -2.32 -3.14
C ALA A 226 12.86 -1.63 -1.77
N VAL A 227 11.69 -1.14 -1.32
CA VAL A 227 11.53 -0.53 0.01
C VAL A 227 11.84 -1.54 1.12
N LEU A 228 11.38 -2.79 0.99
CA LEU A 228 11.68 -3.86 1.94
C LEU A 228 13.19 -4.10 2.06
N ILE A 229 13.91 -4.18 0.94
CA ILE A 229 15.38 -4.36 0.91
C ILE A 229 16.09 -3.20 1.61
N LEU A 230 15.65 -1.96 1.37
CA LEU A 230 16.23 -0.78 2.03
C LEU A 230 16.00 -0.79 3.55
N ILE A 231 14.77 -1.11 3.98
CA ILE A 231 14.42 -1.16 5.41
C ILE A 231 15.17 -2.28 6.11
N THR A 232 15.16 -3.49 5.55
CA THR A 232 15.85 -4.66 6.14
C THR A 232 17.35 -4.42 6.26
N ASN A 233 18.01 -3.92 5.22
CA ASN A 233 19.43 -3.59 5.29
C ASN A 233 19.72 -2.46 6.30
N GLY A 234 18.84 -1.46 6.42
CA GLY A 234 18.93 -0.43 7.47
C GLY A 234 18.83 -1.01 8.88
N LEU A 235 17.90 -1.94 9.10
CA LEU A 235 17.72 -2.62 10.40
C LEU A 235 18.89 -3.57 10.73
N VAL A 236 19.49 -4.22 9.73
CA VAL A 236 20.71 -5.02 9.92
C VAL A 236 21.89 -4.14 10.33
N ARG A 237 22.08 -2.99 9.66
CA ARG A 237 23.15 -2.03 9.99
C ARG A 237 23.03 -1.44 11.39
N THR A 238 21.81 -1.25 11.87
CA THR A 238 21.54 -0.74 13.23
C THR A 238 21.54 -1.82 14.31
N GLY A 239 21.76 -3.09 13.94
CA GLY A 239 21.89 -4.21 14.88
C GLY A 239 20.59 -4.95 15.21
N HIS A 240 19.43 -4.43 14.80
CA HIS A 240 18.10 -4.98 15.16
C HIS A 240 17.78 -6.33 14.50
N LEU A 241 18.41 -6.64 13.37
CA LEU A 241 18.26 -7.93 12.68
C LEU A 241 19.58 -8.71 12.59
N LYS A 242 20.60 -8.29 13.35
CA LYS A 242 21.94 -8.86 13.26
C LYS A 242 21.95 -10.30 13.78
N GLY A 243 22.41 -11.24 12.95
CA GLY A 243 22.45 -12.67 13.28
C GLY A 243 21.17 -13.45 12.91
N LEU A 244 20.07 -12.76 12.60
CA LEU A 244 18.84 -13.37 12.08
C LEU A 244 18.75 -13.25 10.55
N PHE A 245 19.19 -12.12 10.01
CA PHE A 245 19.20 -11.86 8.58
C PHE A 245 20.46 -12.43 7.93
N THR A 246 20.27 -13.28 6.92
CA THR A 246 21.36 -13.97 6.22
C THR A 246 21.50 -13.51 4.77
N VAL A 247 22.59 -13.93 4.11
CA VAL A 247 22.86 -13.57 2.70
C VAL A 247 21.80 -14.15 1.78
N GLU A 248 21.27 -15.34 2.10
CA GLU A 248 20.23 -16.03 1.33
C GLU A 248 18.93 -15.21 1.28
N HIS A 249 18.54 -14.58 2.40
CA HIS A 249 17.38 -13.69 2.43
C HIS A 249 17.56 -12.52 1.46
N ASN A 250 18.74 -11.90 1.48
CA ASN A 250 19.05 -10.79 0.58
C ASN A 250 19.11 -11.24 -0.89
N HIS A 251 19.63 -12.44 -1.15
CA HIS A 251 19.67 -13.02 -2.49
C HIS A 251 18.27 -13.29 -3.03
N ILE A 252 17.38 -13.89 -2.24
CA ILE A 252 15.98 -14.15 -2.64
C ILE A 252 15.23 -12.85 -2.90
N MET A 253 15.35 -11.85 -2.01
CA MET A 253 14.73 -10.54 -2.24
C MET A 253 15.29 -9.86 -3.50
N GLY A 254 16.59 -10.00 -3.77
CA GLY A 254 17.22 -9.50 -4.99
C GLY A 254 16.70 -10.19 -6.25
N MET A 255 16.51 -11.52 -6.21
CA MET A 255 15.90 -12.27 -7.32
C MET A 255 14.44 -11.90 -7.57
N LEU A 256 13.68 -11.58 -6.52
CA LEU A 256 12.28 -11.14 -6.66
C LEU A 256 12.16 -9.66 -7.10
N LEU A 257 13.21 -8.87 -6.90
CA LEU A 257 13.26 -7.48 -7.36
C LEU A 257 13.61 -7.36 -8.85
N PHE A 258 14.47 -8.26 -9.35
CA PHE A 258 14.95 -8.29 -10.74
C PHE A 258 13.94 -8.97 -11.67
#